data_AF-A0A8J3AJL4-F1
#
_entry.id   AF-A0A8J3AJL4-F1
#
_cell.length_a   1.000
_cell.length_b   1.000
_cell.length_c   1.000
_cell.angle_alpha   90.00
_cell.angle_beta   90.00
_cell.angle_gamma   90.00
#
_symmetry.space_group_name_H-M   'P 1'
#
loop_
_entity.id
_entity.type
_entity.pdbx_description
1 polymer ?
#
loop_
_entity_poly.entity_id
_entity_poly.type
_entity_poly.pdbx_seq_one_letter_code
_entity_poly.pdbx_strand_id
1 'polypeptide(L)' 'MLGTVIVAAAGANVLTQALDLFSQFATVGGALWGIWGIIVLASGLKDQNGPQIQSGVWQLVGGGLIVAAALLFHSVTL' A
#
# COMPACT_ATOMS: atom_id res chain seq x y z
N MET A 1 -14.17 -35.13 -12.62
CA MET A 1 -13.17 -34.30 -13.32
C MET A 1 -13.67 -32.89 -13.62
N LEU A 2 -14.88 -32.70 -14.20
CA LEU A 2 -15.43 -31.34 -14.47
C LEU A 2 -15.74 -30.53 -13.19
N GLY A 3 -16.32 -31.17 -12.17
CA GLY A 3 -16.67 -30.49 -10.90
C GLY A 3 -15.48 -29.99 -10.08
N THR A 4 -14.35 -30.71 -10.12
CA THR A 4 -13.10 -30.30 -9.44
C THR A 4 -12.48 -29.06 -10.09
N VAL A 5 -12.58 -28.95 -11.42
CA VAL A 5 -12.09 -27.77 -12.17
C VAL A 5 -12.95 -26.53 -11.90
N ILE A 6 -14.27 -26.69 -11.75
CA ILE A 6 -15.19 -25.57 -11.43
C ILE A 6 -14.95 -25.05 -10.01
N VAL A 7 -14.74 -25.93 -9.03
CA VAL A 7 -14.42 -25.54 -7.65
C VAL A 7 -13.04 -24.88 -7.56
N ALA A 8 -12.05 -25.37 -8.29
CA ALA A 8 -10.73 -24.73 -8.38
C ALA A 8 -10.81 -23.34 -9.03
N ALA A 9 -11.62 -23.17 -10.08
CA ALA A 9 -11.83 -21.88 -10.73
C ALA A 9 -12.56 -20.87 -9.83
N ALA A 10 -13.59 -21.30 -9.08
CA ALA A 10 -14.26 -20.47 -8.10
C ALA A 10 -13.31 -20.05 -6.96
N GLY A 11 -12.46 -20.96 -6.49
CA GLY A 11 -11.43 -20.67 -5.48
C GLY A 11 -10.38 -19.66 -5.97
N ALA A 12 -9.92 -19.81 -7.22
CA ALA A 12 -9.01 -18.84 -7.85
C ALA A 12 -9.65 -17.44 -7.95
N ASN A 13 -10.94 -17.37 -8.29
CA ASN A 13 -11.66 -16.10 -8.42
C ASN A 13 -11.82 -15.37 -7.08
N VAL A 14 -12.12 -16.12 -6.01
CA VAL A 14 -12.20 -15.56 -4.65
C VAL A 14 -10.83 -15.09 -4.15
N LEU A 15 -9.76 -15.85 -4.44
CA LEU A 15 -8.41 -15.46 -4.10
C LEU A 15 -8.00 -14.16 -4.80
N THR A 16 -8.26 -14.04 -6.11
CA THR A 16 -7.98 -12.81 -6.86
C THR A 16 -8.76 -11.62 -6.30
N GLN A 17 -10.05 -11.77 -6.01
CA GLN A 17 -10.85 -10.69 -5.42
C GLN A 17 -10.34 -10.28 -4.03
N ALA A 18 -9.96 -11.23 -3.19
CA ALA A 18 -9.39 -10.94 -1.89
C ALA A 18 -8.07 -10.17 -2.02
N LEU A 19 -7.17 -10.61 -2.91
CA LEU A 19 -5.90 -9.94 -3.18
C LEU A 19 -6.08 -8.52 -3.71
N ASP A 20 -7.04 -8.30 -4.62
CA ASP A 20 -7.39 -6.97 -5.13
C ASP A 20 -7.89 -6.04 -4.01
N LEU A 21 -8.74 -6.57 -3.13
CA LEU A 21 -9.24 -5.81 -1.99
C LEU A 21 -8.08 -5.39 -1.06
N PHE A 22 -7.14 -6.30 -0.76
CA PHE A 22 -5.96 -5.98 0.02
C PHE A 22 -5.06 -4.94 -0.65
N SER A 23 -4.84 -5.06 -1.96
CA SER A 23 -4.05 -4.09 -2.74
C SER A 23 -4.70 -2.70 -2.69
N GLN A 24 -6.02 -2.64 -2.79
CA GLN A 24 -6.77 -1.38 -2.70
C GLN A 24 -6.64 -0.74 -1.31
N PHE A 25 -6.75 -1.53 -0.23
CA PHE A 25 -6.48 -1.05 1.14
C PHE A 25 -5.04 -0.60 1.33
N ALA A 26 -4.06 -1.33 0.81
CA ALA A 26 -2.66 -0.95 0.87
C ALA A 26 -2.40 0.38 0.15
N THR A 27 -3.02 0.58 -1.02
CA THR A 27 -2.91 1.84 -1.77
C THR A 27 -3.45 3.01 -0.96
N VAL A 28 -4.66 2.90 -0.42
CA VAL A 28 -5.30 3.97 0.34
C VAL A 28 -4.56 4.22 1.67
N GLY A 29 -4.17 3.16 2.37
CA GLY A 29 -3.42 3.24 3.63
C GLY A 29 -2.04 3.85 3.43
N GLY A 30 -1.30 3.42 2.42
CA GLY A 30 0.01 3.95 2.07
C GLY A 30 -0.04 5.42 1.63
N ALA A 31 -1.06 5.81 0.87
CA ALA A 31 -1.24 7.20 0.45
C ALA A 31 -1.53 8.13 1.65
N LEU A 32 -2.44 7.72 2.53
CA LEU A 32 -2.77 8.49 3.74
C LEU A 32 -1.56 8.59 4.68
N TRP A 33 -0.81 7.49 4.83
CA TRP A 33 0.43 7.47 5.61
C TRP A 33 1.52 8.37 5.01
N GLY A 34 1.64 8.39 3.68
CA GLY A 34 2.56 9.27 2.97
C GLY A 34 2.24 10.75 3.19
N ILE A 35 0.96 11.14 3.12
CA ILE A 35 0.50 12.51 3.39
C ILE A 35 0.86 12.92 4.83
N TRP A 36 0.62 12.04 5.81
CA TRP A 36 1.00 12.30 7.19
C TRP A 36 2.51 12.49 7.34
N GLY A 37 3.32 11.67 6.65
CA GLY A 37 4.77 11.83 6.61
C GLY A 37 5.24 13.19 6.06
N ILE A 38 4.57 13.72 5.03
CA ILE A 38 4.83 15.07 4.50
C ILE A 38 4.56 16.13 5.57
N ILE A 39 3.45 16.01 6.31
CA ILE A 39 3.07 16.95 7.36
C ILE A 39 4.13 16.94 8.47
N VAL A 40 4.57 15.76 8.92
CA VAL A 40 5.61 15.61 9.97
C VAL A 40 6.98 16.11 9.48
N LEU A 41 7.31 15.89 8.22
CA LEU A 41 8.54 16.39 7.63
C LEU A 41 8.53 17.93 7.55
N ALA A 42 7.42 18.51 7.10
CA ALA A 42 7.25 19.96 7.01
C ALA A 42 7.25 20.62 8.40
N SER A 43 6.60 20.01 9.40
CA SER A 43 6.65 20.50 10.79
C SER A 43 8.07 20.42 11.35
N GLY A 44 8.78 19.32 11.11
CA GLY A 44 10.17 19.16 11.53
C GLY A 44 11.11 20.18 10.91
N LEU A 45 10.92 20.52 9.63
CA LEU A 45 11.69 21.56 8.94
C LEU A 45 11.38 22.96 9.49
N LYS A 46 10.11 23.25 9.79
CA LYS A 46 9.69 24.52 10.41
C LYS A 46 10.31 24.68 11.80
N ASP A 47 10.25 23.63 12.61
CA ASP A 47 10.69 23.67 14.01
C ASP A 47 12.18 23.35 14.17
N GLN A 48 12.93 23.20 13.07
CA GLN A 48 14.32 22.75 13.00
C GLN A 48 14.62 21.52 13.87
N ASN A 49 13.63 20.62 13.98
CA ASN A 49 13.68 19.48 14.87
C ASN A 49 14.16 18.24 14.10
N GLY A 50 15.47 17.96 14.18
CA GLY A 50 16.13 16.85 13.48
C GLY A 50 15.41 15.50 13.60
N PRO A 51 15.01 15.06 14.81
CA PRO A 51 14.20 13.85 15.00
C PRO A 51 12.86 13.82 14.23
N GLN A 52 12.17 14.95 14.11
CA GLN A 52 10.91 15.02 13.35
C GLN A 52 11.16 14.96 11.85
N ILE A 53 12.21 15.61 11.35
CA ILE A 53 12.61 15.52 9.94
C ILE A 53 12.93 14.06 9.59
N GLN A 54 13.74 13.39 10.42
CA GLN A 54 14.12 12.00 10.18
C GLN A 54 12.91 11.05 10.18
N SER A 55 11.99 11.22 11.14
CA SER A 55 10.78 10.39 11.20
C SER A 55 9.78 10.72 10.07
N GLY A 56 9.67 11.99 9.67
CA GLY A 56 8.84 12.43 8.54
C GLY A 56 9.32 11.89 7.20
N VAL A 57 10.63 11.91 6.93
CA VAL A 57 11.20 11.28 5.72
C VAL A 57 10.88 9.79 5.69
N TRP A 58 11.00 9.09 6.82
CA TRP A 58 10.72 7.66 6.85
C TRP A 58 9.24 7.33 6.65
N GLN A 59 8.33 8.17 7.16
CA GLN A 59 6.89 8.02 6.93
C GLN A 59 6.52 8.30 5.47
N LEU A 60 7.12 9.32 4.85
CA LEU A 60 6.97 9.61 3.41
C LEU A 60 7.42 8.42 2.55
N VAL A 61 8.65 7.95 2.77
CA VAL A 61 9.25 6.85 2.01
C VAL A 61 8.47 5.56 2.25
N GLY A 62 8.11 5.26 3.50
CA GLY A 62 7.30 4.10 3.86
C GLY A 62 5.91 4.12 3.21
N GLY A 63 5.21 5.26 3.24
CA GLY A 63 3.93 5.42 2.56
C GLY A 63 4.04 5.25 1.04
N GLY A 64 5.08 5.85 0.44
CA GLY A 64 5.37 5.71 -0.99
C GLY A 64 5.69 4.27 -1.41
N LEU A 65 6.44 3.52 -0.58
CA LEU A 65 6.74 2.11 -0.84
C LEU A 65 5.50 1.22 -0.73
N ILE A 66 4.61 1.48 0.23
CA ILE A 66 3.35 0.73 0.35
C ILE A 66 2.47 0.97 -0.89
N VAL A 67 2.39 2.21 -1.38
CA VAL A 67 1.66 2.54 -2.61
C VAL A 67 2.32 1.90 -3.83
N ALA A 68 3.64 1.98 -3.95
CA ALA A 68 4.38 1.37 -5.06
C ALA A 68 4.21 -0.16 -5.09
N ALA A 69 4.22 -0.82 -3.93
CA ALA A 69 3.95 -2.25 -3.83
C ALA A 69 2.53 -2.58 -4.31
N ALA A 70 1.52 -1.81 -3.87
CA ALA A 70 0.15 -2.03 -4.30
C ALA A 70 -0.05 -1.84 -5.82
N LEU A 71 0.62 -0.84 -6.41
CA LEU A 71 0.62 -0.61 -7.86
C LEU A 71 1.31 -1.75 -8.63
N LEU A 72 2.44 -2.27 -8.12
CA LEU A 72 3.09 -3.45 -8.70
C LEU A 72 2.19 -4.69 -8.62
N PHE A 73 1.46 -4.88 -7.52
CA PHE A 73 0.49 -5.97 -7.40
C PHE A 73 -0.64 -5.84 -8.42
N HIS A 74 -1.17 -4.64 -8.66
CA HIS A 74 -2.20 -4.40 -9.68
C HIS A 74 -1.69 -4.63 -11.11
N SER A 75 -0.39 -4.43 -11.34
CA SER A 75 0.24 -4.63 -12.66
C SER A 75 0.56 -6.10 -12.97
N VAL A 76 0.72 -6.95 -11.94
CA VAL A 76 1.07 -8.38 -12.08
C VAL A 76 -0.17 -9.28 -12.09
N THR A 77 -1.32 -8.79 -11.63
CA THR A 77 -2.59 -9.54 -11.58
C THR A 77 -3.47 -9.36 -12.83
N LEU A 78 -3.13 -8.44 -13.75
CA LEU A 78 -3.76 -8.24 -15.07
C LEU A 78 -3.02 -9.01 -16.16
#